data_AF-A0A937PGH9-F1
#
_entry.id   AF-A0A937PGH9-F1
#
_cell.length_a   1.000
_cell.length_b   1.000
_cell.length_c   1.000
_cell.angle_alpha   90.00
_cell.angle_beta   90.00
_cell.angle_gamma   90.00
#
_symmetry.space_group_name_H-M   'P 1'
#
loop_
_entity.id
_entity.type
_entity.pdbx_description
1 polymer ?
#
loop_
_entity_poly.entity_id
_entity_poly.type
_entity_poly.pdbx_seq_one_letter_code
_entity_poly.pdbx_strand_id
1 'polypeptide(L)'
;MRVKFPKLKLTVTKKEGHCYHNYNVGDEFIFDDFTHPPKHFCAGVYQSAFPCAYALTFGAEFPFSENIYSILTTCPDGGKMEFKTEILDDEGSVKFKPKPKDHKGPNPKKLIVEVYKRKGECFYEYKEGDKFEFTGLKTPDGFCGAAYHMLFPVLFALNFGAKFPFMDNPNSLNTATCPDNGNVIFKVIRVES
;
A
#
# COMPACT_ATOMS: atom_id res chain seq x y z
N MET A 1 0.25 13.93 -18.73
CA MET A 1 -1.13 13.54 -18.39
C MET A 1 -1.23 13.46 -16.88
N ARG A 2 -2.17 14.17 -16.23
CA ARG A 2 -2.37 14.07 -14.77
C ARG A 2 -3.19 12.83 -14.50
N VAL A 3 -2.66 11.88 -13.72
CA VAL A 3 -3.41 10.68 -13.31
C VAL A 3 -4.55 11.13 -12.40
N LYS A 4 -5.79 10.77 -12.75
CA LYS A 4 -6.96 10.96 -11.87
C LYS A 4 -6.98 9.79 -10.89
N PHE A 5 -6.86 10.09 -9.60
CA PHE A 5 -6.97 9.07 -8.55
C PHE A 5 -8.44 8.91 -8.13
N PRO A 6 -8.89 7.69 -7.78
CA PRO A 6 -10.21 7.50 -7.24
C PRO A 6 -10.30 8.05 -5.81
N LYS A 7 -11.51 8.41 -5.40
CA LYS A 7 -11.81 8.68 -4.00
C LYS A 7 -11.85 7.38 -3.20
N LEU A 8 -11.53 7.47 -1.92
CA LEU A 8 -11.59 6.34 -1.00
C LEU A 8 -12.54 6.66 0.14
N LYS A 9 -13.26 5.65 0.62
CA LYS A 9 -14.08 5.72 1.83
C LYS A 9 -13.51 4.81 2.89
N LEU A 10 -13.25 5.35 4.08
CA LEU A 10 -12.91 4.57 5.27
C LEU A 10 -14.10 4.60 6.22
N THR A 11 -14.69 3.44 6.50
CA THR A 11 -15.80 3.29 7.46
C THR A 11 -15.31 2.54 8.70
N VAL A 12 -15.59 3.05 9.89
CA VAL A 12 -15.31 2.35 11.15
C VAL A 12 -16.27 1.17 11.30
N THR A 13 -15.74 -0.05 11.28
CA THR A 13 -16.53 -1.28 11.40
C THR A 13 -16.52 -1.86 12.81
N LYS A 14 -15.51 -1.50 13.61
CA LYS A 14 -15.33 -2.05 14.97
C LYS A 14 -14.66 -1.04 15.89
N LYS A 15 -15.07 -1.05 17.16
CA LYS A 15 -14.46 -0.30 18.27
C LYS A 15 -14.42 -1.14 19.53
N GLU A 16 -13.22 -1.36 20.03
CA GLU A 16 -12.89 -2.05 21.27
C GLU A 16 -11.99 -1.12 22.09
N GLY A 17 -12.51 -0.53 23.15
CA GLY A 17 -11.76 0.37 24.01
C GLY A 17 -11.74 1.83 23.55
N HIS A 18 -10.79 2.59 24.10
CA HIS A 18 -10.72 4.04 23.94
C HIS A 18 -9.97 4.44 22.64
N CYS A 19 -10.52 5.43 21.92
CA CYS A 19 -9.92 6.03 20.75
C CYS A 19 -9.64 7.52 21.02
N TYR A 20 -8.39 7.96 20.85
CA TYR A 20 -7.98 9.35 21.11
C TYR A 20 -8.67 10.39 20.22
N HIS A 21 -9.18 9.96 19.05
CA HIS A 21 -9.93 10.81 18.12
C HIS A 21 -11.46 10.69 18.28
N ASN A 22 -11.92 9.92 19.28
CA ASN A 22 -13.35 9.69 19.58
C ASN A 22 -14.18 9.11 18.43
N TYR A 23 -13.54 8.39 17.49
CA TYR A 23 -14.25 7.69 16.42
C TYR A 23 -15.20 6.62 16.97
N ASN A 24 -16.29 6.38 16.27
CA ASN A 24 -17.35 5.43 16.61
C ASN A 24 -17.69 4.55 15.40
N VAL A 25 -18.25 3.37 15.68
CA VAL A 25 -18.71 2.46 14.62
C VAL A 25 -19.76 3.18 13.76
N GLY A 26 -19.59 3.10 12.45
CA GLY A 26 -20.42 3.80 11.47
C GLY A 26 -19.88 5.17 11.04
N ASP A 27 -18.85 5.71 11.70
CA ASP A 27 -18.19 6.93 11.21
C ASP A 27 -17.57 6.67 9.83
N GLU A 28 -17.77 7.61 8.91
CA GLU A 28 -17.27 7.55 7.53
C GLU A 28 -16.32 8.71 7.23
N PHE A 29 -15.21 8.39 6.58
CA PHE A 29 -14.17 9.34 6.20
C PHE A 29 -13.93 9.26 4.70
N ILE A 30 -14.19 10.35 3.97
CA ILE A 30 -14.01 10.41 2.52
C ILE A 30 -12.69 11.09 2.18
N PHE A 31 -11.83 10.36 1.49
CA PHE A 31 -10.54 10.82 1.01
C PHE A 31 -10.69 11.22 -0.46
N ASP A 32 -10.23 12.43 -0.81
CA ASP A 32 -10.27 12.88 -2.20
C ASP A 32 -9.32 12.08 -3.10
N ASP A 33 -8.22 11.60 -2.52
CA ASP A 33 -7.34 10.58 -3.09
C ASP A 33 -6.52 9.94 -1.95
N PHE A 34 -5.67 8.97 -2.29
CA PHE A 34 -4.82 8.30 -1.30
C PHE A 34 -3.80 9.20 -0.60
N THR A 35 -3.56 10.45 -1.05
CA THR A 35 -2.58 11.40 -0.50
C THR A 35 -3.21 12.51 0.36
N HIS A 36 -4.51 12.74 0.24
CA HIS A 36 -5.24 13.81 0.93
C HIS A 36 -6.26 13.23 1.93
N PRO A 37 -5.80 12.84 3.14
CA PRO A 37 -6.72 12.47 4.21
C PRO A 37 -7.62 13.64 4.64
N PRO A 38 -8.82 13.38 5.17
CA PRO A 38 -9.64 14.40 5.80
C PRO A 38 -8.88 15.19 6.85
N LYS A 39 -9.26 16.45 7.02
CA LYS A 39 -8.67 17.33 8.04
C LYS A 39 -8.77 16.67 9.42
N HIS A 40 -7.65 16.60 10.14
CA HIS A 40 -7.53 15.96 11.46
C HIS A 40 -7.82 14.45 11.51
N PHE A 41 -7.77 13.75 10.37
CA PHE A 41 -7.80 12.29 10.37
C PHE A 41 -6.60 11.71 11.13
N CYS A 42 -6.82 10.60 11.82
CA CYS A 42 -5.80 9.99 12.67
C CYS A 42 -4.61 9.49 11.83
N ALA A 43 -3.44 10.10 12.04
CA ALA A 43 -2.22 9.74 11.33
C ALA A 43 -1.79 8.29 11.57
N GLY A 44 -2.01 7.75 12.78
CA GLY A 44 -1.70 6.34 13.08
C GLY A 44 -2.59 5.37 12.31
N VAL A 45 -3.89 5.67 12.17
CA VAL A 45 -4.79 4.87 11.33
C VAL A 45 -4.39 4.98 9.87
N TYR A 46 -4.07 6.19 9.41
CA TYR A 46 -3.65 6.40 8.03
C TYR A 46 -2.34 5.68 7.72
N GLN A 47 -1.36 5.66 8.63
CA GLN A 47 -0.14 4.86 8.48
C GLN A 47 -0.46 3.37 8.24
N SER A 48 -1.38 2.79 9.01
CA SER A 48 -1.82 1.39 8.83
C SER A 48 -2.57 1.18 7.50
N ALA A 49 -3.45 2.11 7.13
CA ALA A 49 -4.30 2.00 5.95
C ALA A 49 -3.59 2.40 4.64
N PHE A 50 -2.51 3.18 4.71
CA PHE A 50 -1.88 3.81 3.55
C PHE A 50 -1.40 2.81 2.50
N PRO A 51 -0.69 1.70 2.83
CA PRO A 51 -0.28 0.71 1.83
C PRO A 51 -1.48 0.12 1.07
N CYS A 52 -2.61 -0.05 1.75
CA CYS A 52 -3.85 -0.57 1.19
C CYS A 52 -4.53 0.46 0.27
N ALA A 53 -4.68 1.70 0.75
CA ALA A 53 -5.21 2.82 -0.02
C ALA A 53 -4.40 3.09 -1.29
N TYR A 54 -3.06 3.07 -1.17
CA TYR A 54 -2.12 3.19 -2.26
C TYR A 54 -2.31 2.05 -3.28
N ALA A 55 -2.38 0.80 -2.83
CA ALA A 55 -2.57 -0.35 -3.71
C ALA A 55 -3.91 -0.30 -4.48
N LEU A 56 -5.02 -0.03 -3.78
CA LEU A 56 -6.35 0.10 -4.37
C LEU A 56 -6.40 1.20 -5.45
N THR A 57 -5.78 2.34 -5.17
CA THR A 57 -5.66 3.47 -6.13
C THR A 57 -5.04 3.02 -7.46
N PHE A 58 -4.05 2.14 -7.41
CA PHE A 58 -3.35 1.64 -8.59
C PHE A 58 -3.90 0.30 -9.11
N GLY A 59 -5.14 -0.03 -8.74
CA GLY A 59 -5.88 -1.17 -9.29
C GLY A 59 -5.50 -2.53 -8.70
N ALA A 60 -4.92 -2.56 -7.49
CA ALA A 60 -4.80 -3.82 -6.77
C ALA A 60 -6.17 -4.42 -6.45
N GLU A 61 -6.23 -5.75 -6.42
CA GLU A 61 -7.41 -6.51 -6.03
C GLU A 61 -7.08 -7.40 -4.83
N PHE A 62 -7.99 -7.47 -3.88
CA PHE A 62 -7.85 -8.29 -2.67
C PHE A 62 -8.80 -9.49 -2.73
N PRO A 63 -8.40 -10.61 -3.36
CA PRO A 63 -9.29 -11.74 -3.64
C PRO A 63 -9.71 -12.54 -2.40
N PHE A 64 -9.25 -12.13 -1.21
CA PHE A 64 -9.67 -12.69 0.07
C PHE A 64 -10.83 -11.92 0.70
N SER A 65 -11.09 -10.68 0.28
CA SER A 65 -12.18 -9.83 0.75
C SER A 65 -13.50 -10.12 0.02
N GLU A 66 -14.64 -9.95 0.70
CA GLU A 66 -15.99 -10.11 0.10
C GLU A 66 -16.21 -9.16 -1.09
N ASN A 67 -15.73 -7.92 -0.96
CA ASN A 67 -15.53 -7.00 -2.07
C ASN A 67 -14.02 -6.85 -2.31
N ILE A 68 -13.53 -7.28 -3.47
CA ILE A 68 -12.09 -7.28 -3.75
C ILE A 68 -11.50 -5.86 -3.93
N TYR A 69 -12.36 -4.84 -4.06
CA TYR A 69 -11.99 -3.43 -4.02
C TYR A 69 -12.07 -2.84 -2.60
N SER A 70 -11.95 -3.69 -1.58
CA SER A 70 -11.98 -3.28 -0.19
C SER A 70 -11.07 -4.12 0.71
N ILE A 71 -10.67 -3.55 1.84
CA ILE A 71 -9.89 -4.26 2.85
C ILE A 71 -10.16 -3.69 4.24
N LEU A 72 -10.13 -4.57 5.24
CA LEU A 72 -10.17 -4.20 6.65
C LEU A 72 -8.75 -3.96 7.15
N THR A 73 -8.55 -2.84 7.82
CA THR A 73 -7.29 -2.48 8.49
C THR A 73 -7.60 -2.02 9.90
N THR A 74 -6.62 -2.11 10.80
CA THR A 74 -6.82 -1.71 12.20
C THR A 74 -5.90 -0.57 12.59
N CYS A 75 -6.28 0.18 13.63
CA CYS A 75 -5.38 1.15 14.22
C CYS A 75 -4.15 0.43 14.84
N PRO A 76 -2.96 1.06 14.85
CA PRO A 76 -1.76 0.44 15.39
C PRO A 76 -1.76 0.37 16.93
N ASP A 77 -2.72 1.00 17.60
CA ASP A 77 -2.87 0.96 19.06
C ASP A 77 -3.71 -0.27 19.47
N GLY A 78 -3.08 -1.44 19.42
CA GLY A 78 -3.68 -2.70 19.89
C GLY A 78 -4.86 -3.21 19.07
N GLY A 79 -5.08 -2.70 17.86
CA GLY A 79 -6.18 -3.12 16.99
C GLY A 79 -7.57 -2.75 17.51
N LYS A 80 -7.65 -1.78 18.43
CA LYS A 80 -8.87 -1.30 19.08
C LYS A 80 -9.94 -0.83 18.09
N MET A 81 -9.53 -0.29 16.96
CA MET A 81 -10.43 0.21 15.92
C MET A 81 -10.17 -0.54 14.62
N GLU A 82 -11.24 -0.92 13.92
CA GLU A 82 -11.18 -1.49 12.57
C GLU A 82 -11.84 -0.54 11.57
N PHE A 83 -11.21 -0.41 10.40
CA PHE A 83 -11.62 0.47 9.30
C PHE A 83 -11.69 -0.33 8.01
N LYS A 84 -12.84 -0.29 7.36
CA LYS A 84 -13.03 -0.79 6.00
C LYS A 84 -12.67 0.31 5.01
N THR A 85 -11.62 0.10 4.24
CA THR A 85 -11.24 0.97 3.11
C THR A 85 -11.92 0.45 1.85
N GLU A 86 -12.61 1.33 1.13
CA GLU A 86 -13.34 1.04 -0.11
C GLU A 86 -13.03 2.10 -1.18
N ILE A 87 -13.08 1.71 -2.46
CA ILE A 87 -12.97 2.64 -3.60
C ILE A 87 -14.36 3.18 -3.96
N LEU A 88 -14.46 4.48 -4.23
CA LEU A 88 -15.66 5.10 -4.80
C LEU A 88 -15.52 5.27 -6.32
N ASP A 89 -16.62 5.09 -7.06
CA ASP A 89 -16.73 5.45 -8.48
C ASP A 89 -16.95 6.96 -8.68
N ASP A 90 -17.09 7.38 -9.93
CA ASP A 90 -17.23 8.79 -10.31
C ASP A 90 -18.58 9.37 -9.85
N GLU A 91 -19.57 8.52 -9.59
CA GLU A 91 -20.88 8.83 -9.02
C GLU A 91 -20.86 8.87 -7.48
N GLY A 92 -19.75 8.49 -6.84
CA GLY A 92 -19.58 8.46 -5.38
C GLY A 92 -20.12 7.19 -4.71
N SER A 93 -20.47 6.17 -5.48
CA SER A 93 -20.92 4.87 -4.99
C SER A 93 -19.73 3.93 -4.75
N VAL A 94 -19.87 3.00 -3.81
CA VAL A 94 -18.82 2.01 -3.52
C VAL A 94 -18.67 1.05 -4.71
N LYS A 95 -17.48 0.99 -5.30
CA LYS A 95 -17.16 0.00 -6.32
C LYS A 95 -17.19 -1.39 -5.71
N PHE A 96 -17.89 -2.30 -6.37
CA PHE A 96 -18.05 -3.68 -5.89
C PHE A 96 -17.61 -4.68 -6.96
N LYS A 97 -16.78 -5.64 -6.54
CA LYS A 97 -16.55 -6.88 -7.29
C LYS A 97 -16.43 -8.03 -6.29
N PRO A 98 -17.26 -9.07 -6.42
CA PRO A 98 -17.34 -10.12 -5.42
C PRO A 98 -16.05 -10.94 -5.37
N LYS A 99 -15.78 -11.52 -4.20
CA LYS A 99 -14.74 -12.51 -4.00
C LYS A 99 -14.82 -13.65 -5.04
N PRO A 100 -13.71 -14.00 -5.72
CA PRO A 100 -13.67 -15.17 -6.62
C PRO A 100 -13.93 -16.48 -5.86
N LYS A 101 -14.82 -17.33 -6.38
CA LYS A 101 -15.17 -18.62 -5.76
C LYS A 101 -13.99 -19.60 -5.69
N ASP A 102 -13.04 -19.44 -6.59
CA ASP A 102 -11.86 -20.29 -6.77
C ASP A 102 -10.61 -19.72 -6.08
N HIS A 103 -10.74 -18.70 -5.22
CA HIS A 103 -9.60 -18.22 -4.43
C HIS A 103 -9.08 -19.30 -3.48
N LYS A 104 -7.89 -19.84 -3.76
CA LYS A 104 -7.26 -20.96 -3.02
C LYS A 104 -6.31 -20.52 -1.89
N GLY A 105 -6.31 -19.24 -1.53
CA GLY A 105 -5.42 -18.68 -0.52
C GLY A 105 -4.32 -17.77 -1.11
N PRO A 106 -3.28 -17.46 -0.32
CA PRO A 106 -2.27 -16.48 -0.72
C PRO A 106 -1.49 -16.97 -1.96
N ASN A 107 -1.26 -16.06 -2.90
CA ASN A 107 -0.39 -16.27 -4.05
C ASN A 107 0.71 -15.19 -4.07
N PRO A 108 1.72 -15.28 -3.17
CA PRO A 108 2.76 -14.27 -3.04
C PRO A 108 3.53 -14.10 -4.35
N LYS A 109 3.69 -12.86 -4.81
CA LYS A 109 4.39 -12.56 -6.06
C LYS A 109 5.88 -12.43 -5.85
N LYS A 110 6.65 -12.80 -6.88
CA LYS A 110 8.09 -12.53 -6.92
C LYS A 110 8.31 -11.07 -7.32
N LEU A 111 9.09 -10.36 -6.52
CA LEU A 111 9.46 -8.97 -6.72
C LEU A 111 11.00 -8.89 -6.75
N ILE A 112 11.54 -8.08 -7.65
CA ILE A 112 12.97 -7.74 -7.68
C ILE A 112 13.10 -6.28 -7.25
N VAL A 113 13.88 -6.05 -6.20
CA VAL A 113 14.28 -4.71 -5.77
C VAL A 113 15.73 -4.51 -6.19
N GLU A 114 15.97 -3.59 -7.10
CA GLU A 114 17.29 -3.20 -7.59
C GLU A 114 17.68 -1.84 -7.02
N VAL A 115 18.93 -1.67 -6.60
CA VAL A 115 19.48 -0.34 -6.31
C VAL A 115 19.70 0.36 -7.64
N TYR A 116 18.75 1.21 -8.00
CA TYR A 116 18.74 1.89 -9.28
C TYR A 116 19.74 3.03 -9.34
N LYS A 117 19.91 3.76 -8.24
CA LYS A 117 20.88 4.85 -8.14
C LYS A 117 21.31 5.08 -6.70
N ARG A 118 22.59 5.40 -6.49
CA ARG A 118 23.14 5.84 -5.21
C ARG A 118 23.70 7.26 -5.37
N LYS A 119 23.10 8.20 -4.63
CA LYS A 119 23.47 9.62 -4.64
C LYS A 119 24.39 10.02 -3.49
N GLY A 120 24.41 9.25 -2.41
CA GLY A 120 25.12 9.58 -1.19
C GLY A 120 25.61 8.35 -0.43
N GLU A 121 25.92 8.55 0.85
CA GLU A 121 26.38 7.47 1.71
C GLU A 121 25.24 6.54 2.12
N CYS A 122 25.57 5.27 2.33
CA CYS A 122 24.64 4.26 2.79
C CYS A 122 25.35 3.37 3.80
N PHE A 123 24.86 3.36 5.04
CA PHE A 123 25.44 2.53 6.13
C PHE A 123 25.36 1.03 5.82
N TYR A 124 24.34 0.60 5.08
CA TYR A 124 24.18 -0.79 4.63
C TYR A 124 25.00 -1.12 3.37
N GLU A 125 25.84 -0.18 2.92
CA GLU A 125 26.82 -0.36 1.84
C GLU A 125 26.25 -0.79 0.49
N TYR A 126 24.96 -0.57 0.26
CA TYR A 126 24.31 -0.84 -1.03
C TYR A 126 25.03 -0.15 -2.20
N LYS A 127 25.14 -0.87 -3.32
CA LYS A 127 25.81 -0.45 -4.55
C LYS A 127 24.81 -0.43 -5.70
N GLU A 128 25.01 0.48 -6.64
CA GLU A 128 24.20 0.51 -7.86
C GLU A 128 24.27 -0.83 -8.58
N GLY A 129 23.10 -1.35 -8.98
CA GLY A 129 22.95 -2.66 -9.59
C GLY A 129 22.78 -3.84 -8.62
N ASP A 130 22.92 -3.64 -7.29
CA ASP A 130 22.57 -4.67 -6.30
C ASP A 130 21.10 -5.07 -6.46
N LYS A 131 20.82 -6.37 -6.40
CA LYS A 131 19.46 -6.93 -6.57
C LYS A 131 19.09 -7.82 -5.41
N PHE A 132 17.87 -7.65 -4.95
CA PHE A 132 17.29 -8.40 -3.85
C PHE A 132 15.98 -9.03 -4.33
N GLU A 133 15.86 -10.34 -4.13
CA GLU A 133 14.62 -11.06 -4.45
C GLU A 133 13.69 -11.06 -3.25
N PHE A 134 12.45 -10.66 -3.48
CA PHE A 134 11.37 -10.64 -2.51
C PHE A 134 10.29 -11.64 -2.95
N THR A 135 9.75 -12.39 -1.99
CA THR A 135 8.58 -13.24 -2.21
C THR A 135 7.44 -12.75 -1.34
N GLY A 136 6.44 -12.15 -1.97
CA GLY A 136 5.36 -11.44 -1.29
C GLY A 136 5.87 -10.24 -0.51
N LEU A 137 5.48 -10.17 0.77
CA LEU A 137 5.85 -9.10 1.69
C LEU A 137 6.97 -9.50 2.65
N LYS A 138 7.66 -10.62 2.42
CA LYS A 138 8.77 -11.03 3.28
C LYS A 138 9.97 -10.11 3.06
N THR A 139 10.49 -9.53 4.13
CA THR A 139 11.77 -8.82 4.10
C THR A 139 12.90 -9.84 3.96
N PRO A 140 13.77 -9.74 2.93
CA PRO A 140 14.93 -10.60 2.80
C PRO A 140 15.92 -10.41 3.94
N ASP A 141 16.64 -11.47 4.27
CA ASP A 141 17.67 -11.44 5.30
C ASP A 141 18.73 -10.36 4.99
N GLY A 142 19.07 -9.57 6.00
CA GLY A 142 20.04 -8.47 5.87
C GLY A 142 19.54 -7.24 5.10
N PHE A 143 18.30 -7.21 4.62
CA PHE A 143 17.75 -6.02 3.99
C PHE A 143 17.43 -4.94 5.03
N CYS A 144 17.76 -3.69 4.72
CA CYS A 144 17.61 -2.54 5.60
C CYS A 144 16.14 -2.32 5.94
N GLY A 145 15.79 -2.41 7.23
CA GLY A 145 14.40 -2.24 7.70
C GLY A 145 13.82 -0.85 7.40
N ALA A 146 14.64 0.19 7.43
CA ALA A 146 14.22 1.55 7.08
C ALA A 146 13.89 1.69 5.59
N ALA A 147 14.72 1.11 4.71
CA ALA A 147 14.43 1.05 3.28
C ALA A 147 13.18 0.20 3.01
N TYR A 148 13.05 -0.95 3.68
CA TYR A 148 11.87 -1.81 3.55
C TYR A 148 10.57 -1.07 3.91
N HIS A 149 10.56 -0.34 5.03
CA HIS A 149 9.41 0.45 5.45
C HIS A 149 8.98 1.47 4.37
N MET A 150 9.94 2.15 3.74
CA MET A 150 9.64 3.11 2.66
C MET A 150 9.18 2.43 1.36
N LEU A 151 9.68 1.22 1.08
CA LEU A 151 9.29 0.43 -0.08
C LEU A 151 7.96 -0.29 0.11
N PHE A 152 7.50 -0.45 1.34
CA PHE A 152 6.36 -1.31 1.69
C PHE A 152 5.08 -0.98 0.92
N PRO A 153 4.65 0.29 0.75
CA PRO A 153 3.45 0.59 -0.05
C PRO A 153 3.56 0.11 -1.51
N VAL A 154 4.75 0.21 -2.11
CA VAL A 154 5.02 -0.21 -3.49
C VAL A 154 5.08 -1.73 -3.60
N LEU A 155 5.77 -2.39 -2.65
CA LEU A 155 5.84 -3.85 -2.55
C LEU A 155 4.43 -4.43 -2.38
N PHE A 156 3.62 -3.83 -1.49
CA PHE A 156 2.24 -4.22 -1.23
C PHE A 156 1.38 -4.08 -2.48
N ALA A 157 1.40 -2.92 -3.14
CA ALA A 157 0.65 -2.67 -4.35
C ALA A 157 0.98 -3.67 -5.47
N LEU A 158 2.26 -3.82 -5.78
CA LEU A 158 2.70 -4.73 -6.84
C LEU A 158 2.40 -6.20 -6.49
N ASN A 159 2.53 -6.62 -5.23
CA ASN A 159 2.16 -7.97 -4.81
C ASN A 159 0.67 -8.29 -5.08
N PHE A 160 -0.21 -7.29 -5.00
CA PHE A 160 -1.67 -7.45 -5.16
C PHE A 160 -2.23 -7.03 -6.52
N GLY A 161 -1.40 -6.94 -7.56
CA GLY A 161 -1.92 -6.75 -8.92
C GLY A 161 -1.79 -5.33 -9.46
N ALA A 162 -1.43 -4.34 -8.63
CA ALA A 162 -1.39 -2.94 -9.05
C ALA A 162 -0.51 -2.71 -10.28
N LYS A 163 -0.87 -1.68 -11.05
CA LYS A 163 -0.12 -1.21 -12.22
C LYS A 163 0.11 0.30 -12.12
N PHE A 164 1.31 0.75 -12.43
CA PHE A 164 1.68 2.17 -12.46
C PHE A 164 1.68 2.68 -13.90
N PRO A 165 0.58 3.27 -14.40
CA PRO A 165 0.42 3.60 -15.83
C PRO A 165 1.35 4.73 -16.31
N PHE A 166 2.01 5.43 -15.38
CA PHE A 166 2.98 6.49 -15.66
C PHE A 166 4.42 5.98 -15.77
N MET A 167 4.63 4.67 -15.66
CA MET A 167 5.93 4.01 -15.80
C MET A 167 6.02 3.27 -17.14
N ASP A 168 7.19 3.24 -17.78
CA ASP A 168 7.41 2.51 -19.04
C ASP A 168 7.07 1.02 -18.91
N ASN A 169 7.40 0.43 -17.76
CA ASN A 169 6.90 -0.89 -17.35
C ASN A 169 5.88 -0.69 -16.21
N PRO A 170 4.57 -0.89 -16.47
CA PRO A 170 3.52 -0.70 -15.47
C PRO A 170 3.63 -1.62 -14.25
N ASN A 171 4.38 -2.73 -14.34
CA ASN A 171 4.64 -3.64 -13.22
C ASN A 171 5.86 -3.21 -12.38
N SER A 172 6.33 -1.96 -12.51
CA SER A 172 7.53 -1.47 -11.83
C SER A 172 7.44 -0.01 -11.39
N LEU A 173 8.25 0.37 -10.40
CA LEU A 173 8.45 1.75 -9.97
C LEU A 173 9.95 1.97 -9.68
N ASN A 174 10.57 3.01 -10.25
CA ASN A 174 12.01 3.31 -10.10
C ASN A 174 12.30 4.61 -9.33
N THR A 175 11.32 5.09 -8.57
CA THR A 175 11.41 6.34 -7.79
C THR A 175 11.32 6.11 -6.28
N ALA A 176 11.14 4.87 -5.85
CA ALA A 176 11.07 4.55 -4.43
C ALA A 176 12.43 4.77 -3.78
N THR A 177 12.48 5.46 -2.64
CA THR A 177 13.74 5.97 -2.11
C THR A 177 13.88 5.66 -0.63
N CYS A 178 15.11 5.38 -0.20
CA CYS A 178 15.52 5.32 1.21
C CYS A 178 15.10 6.61 1.96
N PRO A 179 14.65 6.52 3.22
CA PRO A 179 14.25 7.71 3.99
C PRO A 179 15.44 8.60 4.37
N ASP A 180 16.66 8.07 4.35
CA ASP A 180 17.88 8.80 4.67
C ASP A 180 18.32 9.66 3.48
N ASN A 181 17.88 10.93 3.50
CA ASN A 181 18.19 11.99 2.53
C ASN A 181 17.99 11.62 1.05
N GLY A 182 17.25 10.56 0.79
CA GLY A 182 17.10 10.00 -0.54
C GLY A 182 18.39 9.45 -1.16
N ASN A 183 19.35 9.02 -0.33
CA ASN A 183 20.69 8.60 -0.76
C ASN A 183 20.68 7.37 -1.68
N VAL A 184 19.68 6.50 -1.55
CA VAL A 184 19.53 5.29 -2.37
C VAL A 184 18.13 5.27 -2.98
N ILE A 185 18.08 5.19 -4.31
CA ILE A 185 16.85 5.03 -5.10
C ILE A 185 16.77 3.58 -5.56
N PHE A 186 15.61 2.98 -5.38
CA PHE A 186 15.31 1.60 -5.73
C PHE A 186 14.37 1.53 -6.93
N LYS A 187 14.58 0.51 -7.75
CA LYS A 187 13.62 0.03 -8.74
C LYS A 187 12.99 -1.27 -8.24
N VAL A 188 11.69 -1.23 -8.01
CA VAL A 188 10.88 -2.40 -7.64
C VAL A 188 10.17 -2.90 -8.87
N ILE A 189 10.25 -4.19 -9.17
CA ILE A 189 9.62 -4.82 -10.34
C ILE A 189 8.88 -6.08 -9.88
N ARG A 190 7.60 -6.23 -10.22
CA ARG A 190 6.92 -7.53 -10.17
C ARG A 190 7.34 -8.36 -11.36
N VAL A 191 7.89 -9.54 -11.08
CA VAL A 191 8.16 -10.55 -12.11
C VAL A 191 6.84 -11.24 -12.43
N GLU A 192 6.43 -11.23 -13.69
CA GLU A 192 5.26 -12.00 -14.11
C GLU A 192 5.59 -13.50 -13.99
N SER A 193 4.70 -14.20 -13.28
CA SER A 193 4.76 -15.64 -13.02
C SER A 193 3.77 -16.37 -13.91
#